data_AF-A0A976JL97-F1
#
_entry.id   AF-A0A976JL97-F1
#
_cell.length_a   1.000
_cell.length_b   1.000
_cell.length_c   1.000
_cell.angle_alpha   90.00
_cell.angle_beta   90.00
_cell.angle_gamma   90.00
#
_symmetry.space_group_name_H-M   'P 1'
#
loop_
_entity.id
_entity.type
_entity.pdbx_description
1 polymer ?
#
loop_
_entity_poly.entity_id
_entity_poly.type
_entity_poly.pdbx_seq_one_letter_code
_entity_poly.pdbx_strand_id
1 'polypeptide(L)' 'MSIIYVLAPLALLLGLSAVIAFLWAVNKGQFDDMETPANRMLLEDEPIQNAKMYTQ' A
#
# COMPACT_ATOMS: atom_id res chain seq x y z
N MET A 1 -20.16 -38.15 9.09
CA MET A 1 -20.05 -36.97 9.98
C MET A 1 -19.64 -35.77 9.14
N SER A 2 -20.47 -34.72 9.15
CA SER A 2 -20.51 -33.69 8.11
C SER A 2 -19.51 -32.55 8.37
N ILE A 3 -18.38 -32.62 7.66
CA ILE A 3 -17.29 -31.62 7.59
C ILE A 3 -17.77 -30.17 7.36
N ILE A 4 -18.98 -30.01 6.82
CA ILE A 4 -19.63 -28.73 6.55
C ILE A 4 -19.74 -27.84 7.80
N TYR A 5 -19.89 -28.43 9.00
CA TYR A 5 -19.98 -27.67 10.24
C TYR A 5 -18.67 -26.98 10.62
N VAL A 6 -17.54 -27.41 10.04
CA VAL A 6 -16.22 -26.76 10.21
C VAL A 6 -15.93 -25.83 9.04
N LEU A 7 -16.19 -26.27 7.81
CA LEU A 7 -15.86 -25.51 6.61
C LEU A 7 -16.73 -24.24 6.45
N ALA A 8 -18.02 -24.31 6.76
CA ALA A 8 -18.92 -23.17 6.62
C ALA A 8 -18.53 -21.97 7.52
N PRO A 9 -18.34 -22.13 8.84
CA PRO A 9 -17.91 -21.02 9.68
C PRO A 9 -16.49 -20.55 9.35
N LEU A 10 -15.58 -21.46 8.98
CA LEU A 10 -14.21 -21.08 8.59
C LEU A 10 -14.21 -20.21 7.32
N ALA A 11 -15.00 -20.58 6.31
CA ALA A 11 -15.14 -19.78 5.09
C ALA A 11 -15.74 -18.39 5.37
N LEU A 12 -16.74 -18.31 6.25
CA LEU A 12 -17.31 -17.03 6.68
C LEU A 12 -16.30 -16.16 7.40
N LEU A 13 -15.50 -16.74 8.31
CA LEU A 13 -14.44 -16.03 9.02
C LEU A 13 -13.36 -15.52 8.06
N LEU A 14 -12.93 -16.33 7.10
CA LEU A 14 -11.96 -15.93 6.10
C LEU A 14 -12.50 -14.79 5.23
N GLY A 15 -13.74 -14.90 4.74
CA GLY A 15 -14.39 -13.84 3.97
C GLY A 15 -14.52 -12.53 4.76
N LEU A 16 -14.95 -12.60 6.02
CA LEU A 16 -15.04 -11.43 6.88
C LEU A 16 -13.67 -10.80 7.14
N SER A 17 -12.65 -11.62 7.38
CA SER A 17 -11.28 -11.15 7.60
C SER A 17 -10.74 -10.42 6.37
N ALA A 18 -11.05 -10.89 5.16
CA ALA A 18 -10.65 -10.25 3.92
C ALA A 18 -11.32 -8.88 3.75
N VAL A 19 -12.61 -8.76 4.06
CA VAL A 19 -13.32 -7.47 4.01
C VAL A 19 -12.74 -6.48 5.03
N ILE A 20 -12.50 -6.92 6.27
CA ILE A 20 -11.90 -6.06 7.30
C ILE A 20 -10.49 -5.60 6.88
N ALA A 21 -9.66 -6.52 6.39
CA ALA A 21 -8.32 -6.20 5.92
C ALA A 21 -8.35 -5.21 4.75
N PHE A 22 -9.28 -5.38 3.82
CA PHE A 22 -9.49 -4.47 2.70
C PHE A 22 -9.86 -3.05 3.17
N LEU A 23 -10.86 -2.92 4.05
CA LEU A 23 -11.27 -1.63 4.59
C LEU A 23 -10.13 -0.95 5.38
N TRP A 24 -9.37 -1.72 6.15
CA TRP A 24 -8.20 -1.22 6.86
C TRP A 24 -7.11 -0.70 5.91
N ALA A 25 -6.83 -1.44 4.82
CA ALA A 25 -5.84 -1.03 3.80
C ALA A 25 -6.26 0.25 3.06
N VAL A 26 -7.55 0.39 2.73
CA VAL A 26 -8.11 1.61 2.14
C VAL A 26 -7.96 2.81 3.09
N ASN A 27 -8.35 2.65 4.36
CA ASN A 27 -8.23 3.72 5.36
C ASN A 27 -6.77 4.09 5.66
N LYS A 28 -5.84 3.13 5.51
CA LYS A 28 -4.39 3.36 5.64
C LYS A 28 -3.78 4.13 4.47
N GLY A 29 -4.54 4.40 3.40
CA GLY A 29 -4.02 5.04 2.20
C GLY A 29 -3.06 4.15 1.41
N GLN A 30 -3.10 2.83 1.60
CA GLN A 30 -2.17 1.90 0.92
C GLN A 30 -2.26 1.97 -0.61
N PHE A 31 -3.42 2.41 -1.13
CA PHE A 31 -3.69 2.57 -2.56
C PHE A 31 -3.42 3.99 -3.09
N ASP A 32 -3.01 4.93 -2.23
CA ASP A 32 -2.76 6.33 -2.61
C ASP A 32 -1.37 6.50 -3.27
N ASP A 33 -0.40 5.67 -2.89
CA ASP A 33 0.97 5.71 -3.46
C ASP A 33 1.23 4.59 -4.48
N MET A 34 0.46 4.60 -5.57
CA MET A 34 0.68 3.69 -6.72
C MET A 34 1.61 4.31 -7.79
N GLU A 35 1.90 5.61 -7.70
CA GLU A 35 2.56 6.38 -8.76
C GLU A 35 4.01 6.79 -8.43
N THR A 36 4.40 6.88 -7.15
CA THR A 36 5.63 7.62 -6.75
C THR A 36 6.83 6.79 -6.21
N PRO A 37 6.78 5.47 -5.91
CA PRO A 37 7.95 4.82 -5.29
C PRO A 37 9.12 4.63 -6.26
N ALA A 38 8.86 4.39 -7.55
CA ALA A 38 9.90 4.16 -8.55
C ALA A 38 10.66 5.43 -8.94
N ASN A 39 9.99 6.60 -8.91
CA ASN A 39 10.59 7.85 -9.36
C ASN A 39 11.49 8.49 -8.28
N ARG A 40 11.27 8.18 -7.00
CA ARG A 40 12.14 8.66 -5.91
C ARG A 40 13.55 8.07 -5.97
N MET A 41 13.67 6.77 -6.28
CA MET A 41 14.97 6.13 -6.45
C MET A 41 15.79 6.68 -7.64
N LEU A 42 15.14 7.22 -8.66
CA LEU A 42 15.81 7.72 -9.88
C LEU A 42 16.14 9.22 -9.84
N LEU A 43 15.45 10.01 -9.01
CA LEU A 43 15.57 11.48 -8.98
C LEU A 43 16.33 12.01 -7.74
N GLU A 44 16.66 11.17 -6.76
CA GLU A 44 17.35 11.59 -5.52
C GLU A 44 18.88 11.77 -5.69
N ASP A 45 19.48 11.31 -6.78
CA ASP A 45 20.94 11.37 -7.03
C ASP A 45 21.42 12.64 -7.75
N GLU A 46 20.54 13.60 -8.07
CA GLU A 46 20.93 14.89 -8.67
C GLU A 46 21.18 15.95 -7.57
N PRO A 47 22.43 16.23 -7.17
CA PRO A 47 22.72 17.30 -6.22
C PRO A 47 22.38 18.66 -6.85
N ILE A 48 21.41 19.36 -6.26
CA ILE A 48 21.06 20.75 -6.59
C ILE A 48 22.20 21.67 -6.12
N GLN A 49 23.33 21.68 -6.82
CA GLN A 49 24.52 22.44 -6.41
C GLN A 49 24.72 23.76 -7.19
N ASN A 50 23.86 24.08 -8.18
CA ASN A 50 24.17 25.13 -9.16
C ASN A 50 23.28 26.39 -9.10
N ALA A 51 22.29 26.46 -8.21
CA ALA A 51 21.33 27.58 -8.21
C ALA A 51 21.79 28.85 -7.44
N LYS A 52 22.97 28.85 -6.81
CA LYS A 52 23.46 29.99 -6.00
C LYS A 52 24.61 30.79 -6.64
N MET A 53 24.99 30.50 -7.88
CA MET A 53 26.16 31.09 -8.55
C MET A 53 25.83 32.13 -9.65
N TYR A 54 24.59 32.63 -9.71
CA TYR A 54 24.17 33.60 -10.75
C TYR A 54 23.45 34.86 -10.22
N THR A 55 23.55 35.15 -8.93
CA THR A 55 23.04 36.42 -8.39
C THR A 55 24.16 37.13 -7.64
N GLN A 56 25.12 37.61 -8.41
CA GLN A 56 25.90 38.82 -8.10
C GLN A 56 25.24 39.97 -8.85
#